data_AF-A0A0J7KWX3-F1
#
_entry.id   AF-A0A0J7KWX3-F1
#
_cell.length_a   1.000
_cell.length_b   1.000
_cell.length_c   1.000
_cell.angle_alpha   90.00
_cell.angle_beta   90.00
_cell.angle_gamma   90.00
#
_symmetry.space_group_name_H-M   'P 1'
#
loop_
_entity.id
_entity.type
_entity.pdbx_description
1 polymer ?
#
loop_
_entity_poly.entity_id
_entity_poly.type
_entity_poly.pdbx_seq_one_letter_code
_entity_poly.pdbx_strand_id
1 'polypeptide(L)'
;MAGPVQRLRFQEVKSQPQNIVLDYILLEDPWTKAFRDVLKKHDYVKIRSQRLQGLVLNAFCLRKHLTQLRLIEVQYTKTGFGGMWGNKGAVSIRMNAYGVSVCVVNTHLTPHDHLLADRISDYNTIVTDHTFTAPDTSKILYHDYIFWIGDLNFRLNEEDLTATEIDLLVKKKQLKELLKRDQLKMVMKERQAFAELNESVITFPPTYKYEFESQEFDLKRRPSWTDRILYKVNAIDIYNDVELNAEQHTYKSHPNYSVSDHKPVTGEFDIAVRPNVKDYIVEFQECTMEENFISYKLQRDFTPSNGDWIGLFPNEFSSLDDYIIYEYVSRGKPTSTLSEPHANTERIFFNDTAVHSSEMYCLVYVAQRGEFIEILGVSLGFSGRRNSIEPCASSFM
;
A
#
# COMPACT_ATOMS: atom_id res chain seq x y z
N MET A 1 -14.97 1.47 14.75
CA MET A 1 -13.88 2.39 14.36
C MET A 1 -12.81 1.54 13.75
N ALA A 2 -12.60 1.63 12.43
CA ALA A 2 -11.55 0.94 11.71
C ALA A 2 -10.58 2.02 11.21
N GLY A 3 -9.27 1.83 11.43
CA GLY A 3 -8.24 2.78 11.05
C GLY A 3 -8.28 3.16 9.55
N PRO A 4 -7.68 4.31 9.18
CA PRO A 4 -7.87 4.95 7.87
C PRO A 4 -7.20 4.24 6.67
N VAL A 5 -6.32 3.26 6.90
CA VAL A 5 -5.52 2.59 5.85
C VAL A 5 -5.46 1.09 6.11
N GLN A 6 -6.00 0.28 5.20
CA GLN A 6 -5.91 -1.18 5.26
C GLN A 6 -4.85 -1.67 4.27
N ARG A 7 -3.86 -2.42 4.76
CA ARG A 7 -2.73 -2.92 3.97
C ARG A 7 -2.70 -4.44 4.03
N LEU A 8 -2.88 -5.09 2.89
CA LEU A 8 -3.02 -6.56 2.77
C LEU A 8 -1.95 -7.09 1.79
N ARG A 9 -1.36 -8.25 2.10
CA ARG A 9 -0.13 -8.74 1.43
C ARG A 9 -0.17 -10.23 1.15
N PHE A 10 0.54 -10.63 0.08
CA PHE A 10 0.70 -12.02 -0.36
C PHE A 10 2.16 -12.29 -0.68
N GLN A 11 2.58 -13.52 -0.40
CA GLN A 11 3.88 -14.06 -0.81
C GLN A 11 3.66 -15.43 -1.44
N GLU A 12 4.54 -15.82 -2.36
CA GLU A 12 4.45 -17.07 -3.12
C GLU A 12 3.18 -17.22 -3.98
N VAL A 13 2.69 -16.10 -4.53
CA VAL A 13 1.63 -16.13 -5.55
C VAL A 13 2.08 -16.96 -6.75
N LYS A 14 1.36 -18.04 -7.08
CA LYS A 14 1.63 -18.89 -8.25
C LYS A 14 1.79 -18.04 -9.51
N SER A 15 3.02 -17.94 -10.03
CA SER A 15 3.33 -17.26 -11.30
C SER A 15 3.92 -18.26 -12.28
N GLN A 16 3.12 -18.74 -13.24
CA GLN A 16 3.67 -19.47 -14.38
C GLN A 16 4.36 -18.46 -15.32
N PRO A 17 5.56 -18.76 -15.87
CA PRO A 17 6.35 -17.81 -16.66
C PRO A 17 5.61 -17.17 -17.84
N GLN A 18 4.64 -17.89 -18.41
CA GLN A 18 3.84 -17.46 -19.56
C GLN A 18 2.78 -16.40 -19.19
N ASN A 19 2.36 -16.34 -17.92
CA ASN A 19 1.37 -15.36 -17.43
C ASN A 19 2.01 -14.05 -16.93
N ILE A 20 3.33 -14.04 -16.67
CA ILE A 20 4.02 -12.88 -16.11
C ILE A 20 3.92 -11.67 -17.03
N VAL A 21 4.03 -11.86 -18.36
CA VAL A 21 4.02 -10.74 -19.32
C VAL A 21 2.63 -10.11 -19.46
N LEU A 22 1.56 -10.91 -19.44
CA LEU A 22 0.18 -10.40 -19.47
C LEU A 22 -0.23 -9.75 -18.14
N ASP A 23 0.15 -10.34 -17.00
CA ASP A 23 -0.07 -9.76 -15.66
C ASP A 23 0.79 -8.48 -15.42
N TYR A 24 1.92 -8.32 -16.10
CA TYR A 24 2.75 -7.10 -15.99
C TYR A 24 2.24 -5.94 -16.86
N ILE A 25 1.70 -6.26 -18.04
CA ILE A 25 1.45 -5.27 -19.10
C ILE A 25 -0.03 -4.95 -19.25
N LEU A 26 -0.96 -5.88 -18.96
CA LEU A 26 -2.36 -5.75 -19.36
C LEU A 26 -3.40 -6.01 -18.26
N LEU A 27 -3.05 -6.72 -17.19
CA LEU A 27 -4.03 -7.16 -16.18
C LEU A 27 -3.51 -6.97 -14.74
N GLU A 28 -4.33 -6.39 -13.88
CA GLU A 28 -4.09 -6.40 -12.44
C GLU A 28 -4.02 -7.85 -11.91
N ASP A 29 -3.06 -8.14 -11.03
CA ASP A 29 -2.89 -9.49 -10.53
C ASP A 29 -4.15 -9.99 -9.78
N PRO A 30 -4.46 -11.30 -9.84
CA PRO A 30 -5.71 -11.84 -9.30
C PRO A 30 -5.93 -11.56 -7.81
N TRP A 31 -4.85 -11.47 -7.02
CA TRP A 31 -4.97 -11.17 -5.60
C TRP A 31 -5.38 -9.73 -5.39
N THR A 32 -4.68 -8.79 -6.02
CA THR A 32 -5.02 -7.36 -5.94
C THR A 32 -6.47 -7.13 -6.36
N LYS A 33 -6.92 -7.78 -7.44
CA LYS A 33 -8.32 -7.74 -7.87
C LYS A 33 -9.27 -8.28 -6.80
N ALA A 34 -8.99 -9.46 -6.23
CA ALA A 34 -9.82 -10.06 -5.19
C ALA A 34 -9.93 -9.14 -3.94
N PHE A 35 -8.84 -8.51 -3.52
CA PHE A 35 -8.86 -7.53 -2.44
C PHE A 35 -9.71 -6.33 -2.78
N ARG A 36 -9.49 -5.75 -3.95
CA ARG A 36 -10.25 -4.59 -4.42
C ARG A 36 -11.75 -4.89 -4.48
N ASP A 37 -12.15 -6.06 -4.97
CA ASP A 37 -13.56 -6.45 -5.08
C ASP A 37 -14.27 -6.59 -3.73
N VAL A 38 -13.54 -6.97 -2.68
CA VAL A 38 -14.05 -6.98 -1.29
C VAL A 38 -14.05 -5.58 -0.71
N LEU A 39 -12.92 -4.86 -0.82
CA LEU A 39 -12.68 -3.59 -0.15
C LEU A 39 -13.48 -2.42 -0.75
N LYS A 40 -13.77 -2.44 -2.06
CA LYS A 40 -14.58 -1.39 -2.70
C LYS A 40 -15.98 -1.27 -2.09
N LYS A 41 -16.54 -2.37 -1.55
CA LYS A 41 -17.83 -2.39 -0.84
C LYS A 41 -17.79 -1.59 0.47
N HIS A 42 -16.60 -1.26 0.94
CA HIS A 42 -16.32 -0.49 2.14
C HIS A 42 -15.66 0.87 1.82
N ASP A 43 -15.82 1.36 0.59
CA ASP A 43 -15.31 2.66 0.11
C ASP A 43 -13.78 2.82 0.20
N TYR A 44 -13.05 1.70 0.10
CA TYR A 44 -11.61 1.71 -0.07
C TYR A 44 -11.24 1.81 -1.55
N VAL A 45 -10.22 2.63 -1.80
CA VAL A 45 -9.60 2.84 -3.10
C VAL A 45 -8.17 2.31 -3.04
N LYS A 46 -7.79 1.50 -4.03
CA LYS A 46 -6.38 1.09 -4.22
C LYS A 46 -5.57 2.32 -4.61
N ILE A 47 -4.61 2.68 -3.77
CA ILE A 47 -3.74 3.84 -4.02
C ILE A 47 -2.49 3.44 -4.82
N ARG A 48 -1.95 2.25 -4.53
CA ARG A 48 -0.71 1.78 -5.16
C ARG A 48 -0.50 0.29 -4.90
N SER A 49 0.18 -0.37 -5.82
CA SER A 49 0.64 -1.75 -5.70
C SER A 49 2.10 -1.83 -6.13
N GLN A 50 2.88 -2.70 -5.50
CA GLN A 50 4.23 -3.06 -5.93
C GLN A 50 4.39 -4.56 -5.90
N ARG A 51 5.00 -5.09 -6.97
CA ARG A 51 5.27 -6.52 -7.14
C ARG A 51 6.75 -6.77 -7.43
N LEU A 52 7.26 -7.87 -6.91
CA LEU A 52 8.56 -8.45 -7.24
C LEU A 52 8.40 -9.97 -7.33
N GLN A 53 8.24 -10.50 -8.55
CA GLN A 53 7.86 -11.90 -8.79
C GLN A 53 6.62 -12.34 -7.98
N GLY A 54 6.77 -13.21 -6.98
CA GLY A 54 5.68 -13.69 -6.12
C GLY A 54 5.42 -12.82 -4.88
N LEU A 55 6.21 -11.77 -4.66
CA LEU A 55 6.07 -10.84 -3.55
C LEU A 55 5.20 -9.66 -3.96
N VAL A 56 4.05 -9.47 -3.31
CA VAL A 56 3.07 -8.42 -3.65
C VAL A 56 2.75 -7.59 -2.42
N LEU A 57 2.75 -6.26 -2.58
CA LEU A 57 2.33 -5.31 -1.56
C LEU A 57 1.27 -4.37 -2.15
N ASN A 58 0.10 -4.35 -1.53
CA ASN A 58 -1.01 -3.48 -1.91
C ASN A 58 -1.31 -2.48 -0.80
N ALA A 59 -1.57 -1.24 -1.18
CA ALA A 59 -2.08 -0.21 -0.28
C ALA A 59 -3.47 0.25 -0.74
N PHE A 60 -4.40 0.25 0.21
CA PHE A 60 -5.76 0.76 0.05
C PHE A 60 -6.03 1.85 1.09
N CYS A 61 -6.79 2.85 0.69
CA CYS A 61 -7.16 3.98 1.55
C CYS A 61 -8.66 4.26 1.43
N LEU A 62 -9.32 4.61 2.53
CA LEU A 62 -10.69 5.10 2.47
C LEU A 62 -10.74 6.37 1.60
N ARG A 63 -11.73 6.48 0.72
CA ARG A 63 -11.84 7.59 -0.25
C ARG A 63 -11.71 8.97 0.39
N LYS A 64 -12.36 9.17 1.54
CA LYS A 64 -12.33 10.43 2.32
C LYS A 64 -10.93 10.89 2.76
N HIS A 65 -9.91 10.05 2.65
CA HIS A 65 -8.53 10.35 3.05
C HIS A 65 -7.58 10.51 1.85
N LEU A 66 -8.03 10.30 0.61
CA LEU A 66 -7.17 10.34 -0.58
C LEU A 66 -6.42 11.66 -0.72
N THR A 67 -7.11 12.79 -0.50
CA THR A 67 -6.52 14.13 -0.59
C THR A 67 -5.56 14.46 0.57
N GLN A 68 -5.35 13.54 1.51
CA GLN A 68 -4.42 13.67 2.64
C GLN A 68 -3.17 12.81 2.44
N LEU A 69 -3.10 12.08 1.32
CA LEU A 69 -1.94 11.30 0.93
C LEU A 69 -1.06 12.08 -0.07
N ARG A 70 0.21 12.22 0.26
CA ARG A 70 1.24 12.94 -0.50
C ARG A 70 2.45 12.04 -0.72
N LEU A 71 3.30 12.40 -1.68
CA LEU A 71 4.57 11.72 -1.96
C LEU A 71 4.45 10.18 -1.96
N ILE A 72 3.45 9.63 -2.66
CA ILE A 72 3.23 8.18 -2.73
C ILE A 72 4.26 7.59 -3.70
N GLU A 73 5.15 6.74 -3.19
CA GLU A 73 6.24 6.15 -3.95
C GLU A 73 6.34 4.65 -3.66
N VAL A 74 6.76 3.89 -4.67
CA VAL A 74 7.02 2.45 -4.54
C VAL A 74 8.45 2.13 -4.92
N GLN A 75 9.04 1.16 -4.24
CA GLN A 75 10.42 0.74 -4.45
C GLN A 75 10.57 -0.75 -4.23
N TYR A 76 11.64 -1.35 -4.73
CA TYR A 76 11.97 -2.75 -4.50
C TYR A 76 13.49 -2.95 -4.40
N THR A 77 13.89 -4.01 -3.70
CA THR A 77 15.28 -4.48 -3.64
C THR A 77 15.30 -5.98 -3.82
N LYS A 78 16.24 -6.48 -4.63
CA LYS A 78 16.44 -7.91 -4.87
C LYS A 78 17.58 -8.40 -3.98
N THR A 79 17.41 -9.56 -3.35
CA THR A 79 18.50 -10.20 -2.59
C THR A 79 18.80 -11.62 -3.05
N GLY A 80 17.91 -12.25 -3.83
CA GLY A 80 18.11 -13.60 -4.35
C GLY A 80 19.37 -13.71 -5.23
N PHE A 81 20.16 -14.78 -5.04
CA PHE A 81 21.43 -15.02 -5.72
C PHE A 81 22.38 -13.80 -5.67
N GLY A 82 22.53 -13.17 -4.50
CA GLY A 82 23.39 -11.98 -4.34
C GLY A 82 22.87 -10.76 -5.10
N GLY A 83 21.55 -10.61 -5.19
CA GLY A 83 20.88 -9.50 -5.90
C GLY A 83 20.60 -9.75 -7.38
N MET A 84 21.08 -10.87 -7.96
CA MET A 84 20.88 -11.19 -9.38
C MET A 84 19.48 -11.73 -9.71
N TRP A 85 18.72 -12.20 -8.71
CA TRP A 85 17.40 -12.82 -8.92
C TRP A 85 16.32 -12.26 -7.98
N GLY A 86 15.13 -12.02 -8.53
CA GLY A 86 14.04 -11.33 -7.82
C GLY A 86 13.06 -12.22 -7.04
N ASN A 87 13.41 -13.45 -6.68
CA ASN A 87 12.52 -14.33 -5.90
C ASN A 87 12.57 -14.05 -4.39
N LYS A 88 13.57 -13.28 -3.95
CA LYS A 88 13.81 -12.85 -2.56
C LYS A 88 14.19 -11.38 -2.54
N GLY A 89 13.84 -10.71 -1.45
CA GLY A 89 14.11 -9.29 -1.27
C GLY A 89 12.91 -8.54 -0.67
N ALA A 90 12.75 -7.30 -1.09
CA ALA A 90 11.78 -6.36 -0.55
C ALA A 90 10.98 -5.64 -1.63
N VAL A 91 9.72 -5.34 -1.32
CA VAL A 91 8.93 -4.30 -1.99
C VAL A 91 8.40 -3.35 -0.93
N SER A 92 8.26 -2.08 -1.27
CA SER A 92 7.77 -1.07 -0.35
C SER A 92 6.79 -0.11 -0.98
N ILE A 93 5.90 0.43 -0.15
CA ILE A 93 5.10 1.62 -0.46
C ILE A 93 5.35 2.63 0.65
N ARG A 94 5.77 3.83 0.28
CA ARG A 94 5.86 4.98 1.19
C ARG A 94 4.89 6.08 0.79
N MET A 95 4.43 6.84 1.76
CA MET A 95 3.51 7.97 1.57
C MET A 95 3.64 8.93 2.74
N ASN A 96 3.32 10.20 2.55
CA ASN A 96 2.99 11.11 3.63
C ASN A 96 1.48 11.08 3.83
N ALA A 97 1.01 10.75 5.02
CA ALA A 97 -0.39 10.77 5.39
C ALA A 97 -0.58 11.85 6.46
N TYR A 98 -1.39 12.88 6.19
CA TYR A 98 -1.62 13.99 7.15
C TYR A 98 -0.31 14.58 7.70
N GLY A 99 0.63 14.85 6.79
CA GLY A 99 1.91 15.49 7.14
C GLY A 99 2.92 14.61 7.88
N VAL A 100 2.64 13.32 8.14
CA VAL A 100 3.63 12.36 8.67
C VAL A 100 3.97 11.30 7.63
N SER A 101 5.23 10.88 7.60
CA SER A 101 5.75 9.92 6.64
C SER A 101 5.57 8.47 7.12
N VAL A 102 5.00 7.62 6.27
CA VAL A 102 4.75 6.21 6.56
C VAL A 102 5.39 5.34 5.50
N CYS A 103 6.29 4.45 5.91
CA CYS A 103 6.92 3.45 5.05
C CYS A 103 6.45 2.06 5.42
N VAL A 104 6.17 1.28 4.38
CA VAL A 104 5.68 -0.08 4.49
C VAL A 104 6.59 -0.97 3.68
N VAL A 105 7.28 -1.89 4.33
CA VAL A 105 8.22 -2.81 3.67
C VAL A 105 7.69 -4.22 3.80
N ASN A 106 7.49 -4.89 2.67
CA ASN A 106 7.15 -6.31 2.59
C ASN A 106 8.38 -7.08 2.13
N THR A 107 8.80 -8.10 2.87
CA THR A 107 10.00 -8.88 2.53
C THR A 107 9.74 -10.37 2.49
N HIS A 108 10.45 -11.05 1.59
CA HIS A 108 10.58 -12.50 1.61
C HIS A 108 12.07 -12.83 1.69
N LEU A 109 12.52 -13.26 2.86
CA LEU A 109 13.95 -13.51 3.15
C LEU A 109 14.35 -14.97 2.90
N THR A 110 15.65 -15.25 2.94
CA THR A 110 16.23 -16.57 2.66
C THR A 110 15.62 -17.68 3.55
N PRO A 111 15.10 -18.78 2.96
CA PRO A 111 14.41 -19.85 3.69
C PRO A 111 15.41 -20.83 4.32
N HIS A 112 14.89 -21.86 5.01
CA HIS A 112 15.63 -22.95 5.65
C HIS A 112 16.35 -22.59 6.96
N ASP A 113 16.36 -23.54 7.88
CA ASP A 113 16.79 -23.35 9.27
C ASP A 113 18.25 -22.86 9.37
N HIS A 114 19.17 -23.47 8.62
CA HIS A 114 20.62 -23.23 8.69
C HIS A 114 21.09 -21.92 8.05
N LEU A 115 20.22 -21.23 7.31
CA LEU A 115 20.57 -20.01 6.55
C LEU A 115 20.26 -18.72 7.35
N LEU A 116 20.53 -18.73 8.67
CA LEU A 116 20.34 -17.56 9.53
C LEU A 116 21.22 -16.38 9.10
N ALA A 117 22.48 -16.65 8.77
CA ALA A 117 23.42 -15.63 8.32
C ALA A 117 22.96 -14.95 7.02
N ASP A 118 22.39 -15.72 6.08
CA ASP A 118 21.85 -15.17 4.83
C ASP A 118 20.62 -14.29 5.06
N ARG A 119 19.73 -14.65 6.01
CA ARG A 119 18.60 -13.78 6.39
C ARG A 119 19.06 -12.46 7.00
N ILE A 120 20.10 -12.50 7.84
CA ILE A 120 20.71 -11.28 8.40
C ILE A 120 21.32 -10.44 7.27
N SER A 121 22.01 -11.08 6.32
CA SER A 121 22.58 -10.44 5.14
C SER A 121 21.50 -9.79 4.27
N ASP A 122 20.42 -10.51 3.95
CA ASP A 122 19.27 -10.00 3.20
C ASP A 122 18.71 -8.72 3.84
N TYR A 123 18.48 -8.74 5.16
CA TYR A 123 18.00 -7.57 5.90
C TYR A 123 18.97 -6.39 5.77
N ASN A 124 20.27 -6.61 5.99
CA ASN A 124 21.28 -5.56 5.94
C ASN A 124 21.41 -4.94 4.54
N THR A 125 21.34 -5.77 3.49
CA THR A 125 21.28 -5.32 2.10
C THR A 125 20.03 -4.47 1.86
N ILE A 126 18.85 -4.92 2.29
CA ILE A 126 17.60 -4.14 2.11
C ILE A 126 17.70 -2.79 2.85
N VAL A 127 18.14 -2.76 4.10
CA VAL A 127 18.26 -1.50 4.84
C VAL A 127 19.26 -0.53 4.19
N THR A 128 20.35 -1.06 3.62
CA THR A 128 21.40 -0.25 3.00
C THR A 128 21.01 0.25 1.62
N ASP A 129 20.47 -0.61 0.77
CA ASP A 129 20.34 -0.36 -0.67
C ASP A 129 18.94 0.15 -1.06
N HIS A 130 17.93 -0.08 -0.23
CA HIS A 130 16.55 0.32 -0.54
C HIS A 130 16.38 1.84 -0.39
N THR A 131 16.40 2.56 -1.52
CA THR A 131 16.34 4.02 -1.59
C THR A 131 15.04 4.55 -2.16
N PHE A 132 14.59 5.68 -1.63
CA PHE A 132 13.47 6.46 -2.10
C PHE A 132 13.96 7.78 -2.69
N THR A 133 13.18 8.35 -3.60
CA THR A 133 13.44 9.67 -4.19
C THR A 133 12.93 10.83 -3.32
N ALA A 134 12.05 10.54 -2.36
CA ALA A 134 11.55 11.52 -1.39
C ALA A 134 12.72 12.18 -0.60
N PRO A 135 12.86 13.52 -0.62
CA PRO A 135 14.03 14.22 -0.07
C PRO A 135 14.33 13.92 1.40
N ASP A 136 13.31 14.00 2.27
CA ASP A 136 13.48 13.88 3.73
C ASP A 136 13.48 12.43 4.22
N THR A 137 13.00 11.50 3.40
CA THR A 137 12.84 10.09 3.77
C THR A 137 13.42 9.16 2.71
N SER A 138 14.63 9.46 2.26
CA SER A 138 15.33 8.73 1.20
C SER A 138 15.71 7.29 1.56
N LYS A 139 15.60 6.90 2.85
CA LYS A 139 15.84 5.55 3.37
C LYS A 139 14.66 5.06 4.21
N ILE A 140 14.52 3.74 4.33
CA ILE A 140 13.44 3.10 5.11
C ILE A 140 13.36 3.68 6.53
N LEU A 141 14.49 3.70 7.24
CA LEU A 141 14.55 4.08 8.66
C LEU A 141 14.40 5.58 8.93
N TYR A 142 14.32 6.42 7.89
CA TYR A 142 14.13 7.88 8.01
C TYR A 142 12.66 8.30 8.10
N HIS A 143 11.72 7.37 7.87
CA HIS A 143 10.29 7.69 7.95
C HIS A 143 9.81 7.78 9.39
N ASP A 144 8.75 8.54 9.65
CA ASP A 144 8.16 8.68 10.98
C ASP A 144 7.62 7.35 11.50
N TYR A 145 6.89 6.63 10.63
CA TYR A 145 6.36 5.30 10.88
C TYR A 145 6.95 4.30 9.89
N ILE A 146 7.56 3.24 10.39
CA ILE A 146 8.00 2.10 9.60
C ILE A 146 7.17 0.89 10.01
N PHE A 147 6.58 0.22 9.03
CA PHE A 147 5.94 -1.08 9.19
C PHE A 147 6.64 -2.11 8.32
N TRP A 148 7.37 -3.03 8.94
CA TRP A 148 8.09 -4.09 8.26
C TRP A 148 7.39 -5.41 8.46
N ILE A 149 6.94 -6.04 7.37
CA ILE A 149 6.21 -7.31 7.48
C ILE A 149 6.65 -8.28 6.39
N GLY A 150 6.31 -9.56 6.57
CA GLY A 150 6.40 -10.56 5.52
C GLY A 150 6.81 -11.92 6.06
N ASP A 151 7.10 -12.85 5.16
CA ASP A 151 7.84 -14.07 5.46
C ASP A 151 9.32 -13.71 5.67
N LEU A 152 9.65 -13.45 6.94
CA LEU A 152 11.02 -13.20 7.34
C LEU A 152 11.83 -14.49 7.44
N ASN A 153 11.19 -15.65 7.33
CA ASN A 153 11.79 -16.98 7.31
C ASN A 153 12.67 -17.34 8.51
N PHE A 154 12.67 -16.56 9.59
CA PHE A 154 13.34 -16.92 10.83
C PHE A 154 12.69 -18.16 11.44
N ARG A 155 13.54 -19.04 11.98
CA ARG A 155 13.17 -20.36 12.50
C ARG A 155 13.42 -20.43 14.01
N LEU A 156 13.08 -21.57 14.60
CA LEU A 156 13.61 -21.92 15.91
C LEU A 156 15.08 -22.36 15.77
N ASN A 157 15.93 -21.98 16.72
CA ASN A 157 17.33 -22.36 16.70
C ASN A 157 17.52 -23.89 16.58
N GLU A 158 18.47 -24.32 15.75
CA GLU A 158 18.51 -25.68 15.17
C GLU A 158 18.74 -26.80 16.20
N GLU A 159 19.49 -26.51 17.26
CA GLU A 159 19.95 -27.53 18.21
C GLU A 159 18.92 -27.86 19.31
N ASP A 160 17.81 -27.12 19.38
CA ASP A 160 17.00 -27.13 20.59
C ASP A 160 15.91 -28.22 20.62
N LEU A 161 15.23 -28.48 19.50
CA LEU A 161 13.99 -29.26 19.47
C LEU A 161 13.70 -29.85 18.08
N THR A 162 13.26 -31.10 18.03
CA THR A 162 12.71 -31.75 16.82
C THR A 162 11.31 -31.21 16.46
N ALA A 163 10.86 -31.44 15.22
CA ALA A 163 9.53 -31.01 14.78
C ALA A 163 8.39 -31.57 15.66
N THR A 164 8.49 -32.84 16.06
CA THR A 164 7.51 -33.50 16.96
C THR A 164 7.50 -32.88 18.35
N GLU A 165 8.66 -32.55 18.91
CA GLU A 165 8.74 -31.88 20.22
C GLU A 165 8.14 -30.47 20.18
N ILE A 166 8.37 -29.73 19.09
CA ILE A 166 7.76 -28.42 18.87
C ILE A 166 6.23 -28.55 18.82
N ASP A 167 5.69 -29.48 18.03
CA ASP A 167 4.24 -29.74 17.96
C ASP A 167 3.65 -30.11 19.33
N LEU A 168 4.32 -30.96 20.11
CA LEU A 168 3.90 -31.30 21.47
C LEU A 168 3.86 -30.07 22.39
N LEU A 169 4.84 -29.17 22.32
CA LEU A 169 4.87 -27.93 23.10
C LEU A 169 3.78 -26.96 22.66
N VAL A 170 3.49 -26.87 21.36
CA VAL A 170 2.36 -26.10 20.82
C VAL A 170 1.03 -26.64 21.35
N LYS A 171 0.82 -27.96 21.30
CA LYS A 171 -0.38 -28.65 21.84
C LYS A 171 -0.54 -28.44 23.36
N LYS A 172 0.58 -28.34 24.09
CA LYS A 172 0.61 -27.98 25.52
C LYS A 172 0.47 -26.47 25.80
N LYS A 173 0.31 -25.63 24.78
CA LYS A 173 0.25 -24.16 24.87
C LYS A 173 1.49 -23.52 25.49
N GLN A 174 2.65 -24.16 25.38
CA GLN A 174 3.93 -23.69 25.92
C GLN A 174 4.68 -22.78 24.95
N LEU A 175 3.97 -21.84 24.31
CA LEU A 175 4.53 -20.99 23.25
C LEU A 175 5.65 -20.08 23.75
N LYS A 176 5.58 -19.61 25.00
CA LYS A 176 6.62 -18.76 25.60
C LYS A 176 7.97 -19.45 25.66
N GLU A 177 8.00 -20.78 25.87
CA GLU A 177 9.26 -21.54 25.90
C GLU A 177 9.85 -21.69 24.49
N LEU A 178 9.00 -21.87 23.48
CA LEU A 178 9.42 -21.90 22.08
C LEU A 178 9.96 -20.54 21.63
N LEU A 179 9.28 -19.44 21.98
CA LEU A 179 9.68 -18.07 21.60
C LEU A 179 11.03 -17.64 22.20
N LYS A 180 11.51 -18.25 23.29
CA LYS A 180 12.88 -18.02 23.80
C LYS A 180 13.96 -18.48 22.82
N ARG A 181 13.60 -19.35 21.87
CA ARG A 181 14.48 -19.96 20.87
C ARG A 181 14.23 -19.43 19.46
N ASP A 182 13.38 -18.41 19.33
CA ASP A 182 13.06 -17.76 18.06
C ASP A 182 14.27 -16.96 17.56
N GLN A 183 14.81 -17.33 16.39
CA GLN A 183 15.99 -16.68 15.82
C GLN A 183 15.77 -15.17 15.63
N LEU A 184 14.56 -14.72 15.23
CA LEU A 184 14.30 -13.28 15.06
C LEU A 184 14.45 -12.53 16.39
N LYS A 185 13.83 -13.02 17.47
CA LYS A 185 14.00 -12.43 18.81
C LYS A 185 15.47 -12.40 19.24
N MET A 186 16.24 -13.44 18.94
CA MET A 186 17.67 -13.50 19.25
C MET A 186 18.47 -12.43 18.50
N VAL A 187 18.35 -12.37 17.17
CA VAL A 187 19.12 -11.40 16.35
C VAL A 187 18.73 -9.95 16.61
N MET A 188 17.47 -9.68 16.97
CA MET A 188 17.02 -8.36 17.43
C MET A 188 17.71 -7.96 18.73
N LYS A 189 17.75 -8.87 19.71
CA LYS A 189 18.40 -8.65 21.00
C LYS A 189 19.91 -8.48 20.88
N GLU A 190 20.54 -9.26 20.01
CA GLU A 190 21.99 -9.21 19.71
C GLU A 190 22.35 -8.06 18.75
N ARG A 191 21.36 -7.30 18.30
CA ARG A 191 21.50 -6.15 17.40
C ARG A 191 22.12 -6.47 16.03
N GLN A 192 21.92 -7.70 15.55
CA GLN A 192 22.43 -8.16 14.24
C GLN A 192 21.47 -7.84 13.09
N ALA A 193 20.16 -7.88 13.34
CA ALA A 193 19.12 -7.53 12.38
C ALA A 193 17.88 -7.04 13.12
N PHE A 194 17.10 -6.15 12.50
CA PHE A 194 15.85 -5.59 13.03
C PHE A 194 15.94 -4.91 14.42
N ALA A 195 17.14 -4.56 14.88
CA ALA A 195 17.41 -4.08 16.23
C ALA A 195 16.66 -2.80 16.62
N GLU A 196 16.31 -1.97 15.63
CA GLU A 196 15.60 -0.70 15.83
C GLU A 196 14.08 -0.83 15.78
N LEU A 197 13.56 -2.01 15.41
CA LEU A 197 12.13 -2.25 15.29
C LEU A 197 11.61 -2.95 16.54
N ASN A 198 10.32 -2.75 16.77
CA ASN A 198 9.53 -3.40 17.82
C ASN A 198 8.64 -4.47 17.20
N GLU A 199 8.35 -5.49 17.99
CA GLU A 199 7.37 -6.52 17.64
C GLU A 199 6.50 -6.81 18.86
N SER A 200 5.18 -6.73 18.67
CA SER A 200 4.23 -7.03 19.72
C SER A 200 4.29 -8.49 20.16
N VAL A 201 3.76 -8.76 21.36
CA VAL A 201 3.80 -10.11 21.95
C VAL A 201 3.03 -11.09 21.06
N ILE A 202 3.72 -12.16 20.62
CA ILE A 202 3.12 -13.25 19.87
C ILE A 202 2.32 -14.14 20.83
N THR A 203 1.04 -14.34 20.53
CA THR A 203 0.11 -15.17 21.32
C THR A 203 -0.50 -16.32 20.52
N PHE A 204 -0.08 -16.48 19.26
CA PHE A 204 -0.56 -17.50 18.32
C PHE A 204 0.54 -18.55 18.02
N PRO A 205 0.16 -19.77 17.61
CA PRO A 205 1.13 -20.84 17.30
C PRO A 205 1.97 -20.49 16.06
N PRO A 206 3.07 -21.23 15.81
CA PRO A 206 3.84 -21.12 14.57
C PRO A 206 2.97 -21.09 13.32
N THR A 207 3.32 -20.25 12.35
CA THR A 207 2.52 -20.02 11.14
C THR A 207 2.97 -20.88 9.96
N TYR A 208 4.10 -21.57 10.09
CA TYR A 208 4.69 -22.48 9.11
C TYR A 208 5.24 -23.72 9.83
N LYS A 209 5.29 -24.92 9.26
CA LYS A 209 4.69 -25.35 7.98
C LYS A 209 3.51 -26.28 8.25
N TYR A 210 2.40 -26.04 7.59
CA TYR A 210 1.20 -26.87 7.69
C TYR A 210 1.05 -27.78 6.47
N GLU A 211 0.39 -28.92 6.66
CA GLU A 211 -0.12 -29.70 5.53
C GLU A 211 -1.25 -28.92 4.84
N PHE A 212 -1.34 -29.05 3.51
CA PHE A 212 -2.40 -28.39 2.74
C PHE A 212 -3.78 -28.92 3.16
N GLU A 213 -4.76 -28.02 3.17
CA GLU A 213 -6.15 -28.31 3.56
C GLU A 213 -6.28 -28.84 5.01
N SER A 214 -5.24 -28.62 5.84
CA SER A 214 -5.16 -29.11 7.22
C SER A 214 -4.79 -28.00 8.22
N GLN A 215 -5.03 -28.31 9.50
CA GLN A 215 -4.53 -27.54 10.65
C GLN A 215 -3.36 -28.25 11.35
N GLU A 216 -2.93 -29.40 10.86
CA GLU A 216 -1.76 -30.12 11.38
C GLU A 216 -0.47 -29.63 10.70
N PHE A 217 0.62 -29.66 11.46
CA PHE A 217 1.94 -29.34 10.93
C PHE A 217 2.48 -30.44 10.00
N ASP A 218 3.13 -30.04 8.91
CA ASP A 218 3.99 -30.92 8.12
C ASP A 218 5.31 -31.11 8.88
N LEU A 219 5.39 -32.17 9.68
CA LEU A 219 6.52 -32.46 10.56
C LEU A 219 7.82 -32.83 9.81
N LYS A 220 7.83 -32.83 8.46
CA LYS A 220 9.08 -32.86 7.67
C LYS A 220 9.87 -31.55 7.82
N ARG A 221 9.21 -30.49 8.29
CA ARG A 221 9.81 -29.20 8.65
C ARG A 221 9.49 -28.86 10.09
N ARG A 222 10.39 -28.13 10.74
CA ARG A 222 10.20 -27.67 12.12
C ARG A 222 9.23 -26.49 12.13
N PRO A 223 8.13 -26.55 12.92
CA PRO A 223 7.20 -25.43 13.00
C PRO A 223 7.89 -24.15 13.48
N SER A 224 7.67 -23.03 12.78
CA SER A 224 8.32 -21.73 13.01
C SER A 224 7.38 -20.53 12.79
N TRP A 225 7.67 -19.41 13.45
CA TRP A 225 7.03 -18.11 13.20
C TRP A 225 7.80 -17.37 12.10
N THR A 226 7.52 -17.75 10.86
CA THR A 226 8.16 -17.16 9.67
C THR A 226 7.50 -15.83 9.27
N ASP A 227 6.19 -15.70 9.51
CA ASP A 227 5.37 -14.55 9.10
C ASP A 227 5.25 -13.52 10.22
N ARG A 228 5.86 -12.33 10.04
CA ARG A 228 6.07 -11.36 11.14
C ARG A 228 5.60 -9.96 10.77
N ILE A 229 5.24 -9.17 11.80
CA ILE A 229 4.88 -7.76 11.68
C ILE A 229 5.66 -6.99 12.74
N LEU A 230 6.60 -6.17 12.29
CA LEU A 230 7.42 -5.30 13.11
C LEU A 230 7.11 -3.84 12.77
N TYR A 231 7.39 -2.95 13.70
CA TYR A 231 7.18 -1.52 13.50
C TYR A 231 8.20 -0.66 14.25
N LYS A 232 8.43 0.56 13.76
CA LYS A 232 9.22 1.59 14.43
C LYS A 232 8.49 2.92 14.33
N VAL A 233 8.55 3.71 15.41
CA VAL A 233 8.09 5.09 15.45
C VAL A 233 9.29 5.96 15.77
N ASN A 234 9.65 6.87 14.88
CA ASN A 234 10.66 7.88 15.11
C ASN A 234 10.01 9.09 15.81
N ALA A 235 9.83 8.99 17.13
CA ALA A 235 9.02 9.92 17.93
C ALA A 235 9.76 11.17 18.46
N ILE A 236 11.05 11.36 18.16
CA ILE A 236 11.88 12.35 18.86
C ILE A 236 11.67 13.76 18.29
N ASP A 237 10.85 14.58 18.97
CA ASP A 237 10.69 16.05 18.82
C ASP A 237 10.75 16.60 17.38
N ILE A 238 10.30 15.81 16.39
CA ILE A 238 10.32 16.19 14.97
C ILE A 238 9.24 17.27 14.71
N TYR A 239 8.11 17.14 15.38
CA TYR A 239 6.93 17.96 15.17
C TYR A 239 6.52 18.67 16.47
N ASN A 240 6.29 19.97 16.38
CA ASN A 240 5.85 20.79 17.53
C ASN A 240 4.35 20.61 17.84
N ASP A 241 3.58 20.04 16.92
CA ASP A 241 2.11 19.99 16.96
C ASP A 241 1.54 18.58 17.18
N VAL A 242 2.38 17.54 17.22
CA VAL A 242 1.96 16.17 17.50
C VAL A 242 3.12 15.36 18.11
N GLU A 243 2.81 14.55 19.11
CA GLU A 243 3.70 13.48 19.57
C GLU A 243 3.36 12.20 18.80
N LEU A 244 4.35 11.65 18.09
CA LEU A 244 4.13 10.46 17.28
C LEU A 244 4.11 9.20 18.15
N ASN A 245 3.08 8.39 17.96
CA ASN A 245 2.95 7.09 18.62
C ASN A 245 2.20 6.10 17.72
N ALA A 246 2.41 4.82 17.98
CA ALA A 246 1.67 3.73 17.35
C ALA A 246 1.20 2.76 18.41
N GLU A 247 -0.10 2.53 18.48
CA GLU A 247 -0.72 1.54 19.36
C GLU A 247 -1.19 0.36 18.53
N GLN A 248 -0.68 -0.85 18.84
CA GLN A 248 -1.12 -2.07 18.16
C GLN A 248 -2.24 -2.75 18.94
N HIS A 249 -3.44 -2.78 18.35
CA HIS A 249 -4.64 -3.39 18.93
C HIS A 249 -4.67 -4.90 18.81
N THR A 250 -4.27 -5.41 17.64
CA THR A 250 -4.29 -6.85 17.36
C THR A 250 -3.00 -7.33 16.73
N TYR A 251 -2.60 -8.55 17.08
CA TYR A 251 -1.53 -9.30 16.41
C TYR A 251 -1.87 -10.79 16.45
N LYS A 252 -2.40 -11.32 15.34
CA LYS A 252 -3.00 -12.67 15.31
C LYS A 252 -2.74 -13.40 13.99
N SER A 253 -2.75 -14.72 14.05
CA SER A 253 -2.80 -15.59 12.88
C SER A 253 -4.23 -16.08 12.60
N HIS A 254 -4.47 -16.54 11.37
CA HIS A 254 -5.78 -17.02 10.89
C HIS A 254 -5.71 -18.51 10.50
N PRO A 255 -5.80 -19.44 11.48
CA PRO A 255 -5.60 -20.87 11.24
C PRO A 255 -6.68 -21.53 10.39
N ASN A 256 -7.87 -20.91 10.29
CA ASN A 256 -8.98 -21.40 9.47
C ASN A 256 -8.67 -21.33 7.96
N TYR A 257 -7.66 -20.55 7.55
CA TYR A 257 -7.18 -20.57 6.18
C TYR A 257 -6.22 -21.76 5.99
N SER A 258 -6.58 -22.69 5.12
CA SER A 258 -5.86 -23.96 4.93
C SER A 258 -5.36 -24.18 3.50
N VAL A 259 -5.56 -23.21 2.60
CA VAL A 259 -5.14 -23.31 1.19
C VAL A 259 -3.62 -23.20 1.03
N SER A 260 -2.93 -22.56 1.98
CA SER A 260 -1.47 -22.49 2.05
C SER A 260 -0.95 -23.28 3.24
N ASP A 261 0.29 -23.73 3.13
CA ASP A 261 1.13 -24.25 4.21
C ASP A 261 1.59 -23.17 5.20
N HIS A 262 1.35 -21.89 4.90
CA HIS A 262 1.44 -20.76 5.82
C HIS A 262 0.05 -20.32 6.31
N LYS A 263 0.00 -19.81 7.55
CA LYS A 263 -1.20 -19.18 8.11
C LYS A 263 -1.10 -17.65 8.02
N PRO A 264 -2.10 -16.95 7.45
CA PRO A 264 -2.08 -15.49 7.35
C PRO A 264 -1.92 -14.84 8.73
N VAL A 265 -1.18 -13.73 8.77
CA VAL A 265 -0.96 -12.92 9.97
C VAL A 265 -1.48 -11.50 9.74
N THR A 266 -2.19 -10.95 10.72
CA THR A 266 -2.72 -9.58 10.68
C THR A 266 -2.32 -8.80 11.91
N GLY A 267 -2.09 -7.50 11.71
CA GLY A 267 -1.93 -6.53 12.78
C GLY A 267 -2.72 -5.27 12.49
N GLU A 268 -3.35 -4.71 13.51
CA GLU A 268 -4.13 -3.48 13.45
C GLU A 268 -3.47 -2.43 14.35
N PHE A 269 -3.26 -1.23 13.81
CA PHE A 269 -2.57 -0.15 14.48
C PHE A 269 -3.36 1.14 14.39
N ASP A 270 -3.40 1.88 15.49
CA ASP A 270 -3.69 3.31 15.48
C ASP A 270 -2.36 4.06 15.50
N ILE A 271 -2.24 5.10 14.66
CA ILE A 271 -1.07 5.97 14.61
C ILE A 271 -1.50 7.42 14.81
N ALA A 272 -0.70 8.19 15.55
CA ALA A 272 -0.89 9.63 15.65
C ALA A 272 -0.48 10.32 14.34
N VAL A 273 -1.31 11.25 13.88
CA VAL A 273 -1.01 12.09 12.71
C VAL A 273 -1.21 13.56 13.06
N ARG A 274 -0.65 14.47 12.25
CA ARG A 274 -0.72 15.90 12.56
C ARG A 274 -2.18 16.41 12.47
N PRO A 275 -2.66 17.15 13.47
CA PRO A 275 -4.01 17.71 13.44
C PRO A 275 -4.10 18.87 12.43
N ASN A 276 -5.29 19.09 11.87
CA ASN A 276 -5.61 20.28 11.05
C ASN A 276 -4.73 20.51 9.81
N VAL A 277 -4.15 19.46 9.23
CA VAL A 277 -3.49 19.56 7.92
C VAL A 277 -4.53 19.95 6.87
N LYS A 278 -4.52 21.22 6.45
CA LYS A 278 -5.39 21.76 5.41
C LYS A 278 -4.61 21.88 4.10
N ASP A 279 -4.53 20.80 3.37
CA ASP A 279 -3.90 20.75 2.04
C ASP A 279 -4.93 20.69 0.91
N TYR A 280 -5.88 21.63 0.91
CA TYR A 280 -6.77 21.84 -0.25
C TYR A 280 -6.01 22.62 -1.33
N ILE A 281 -5.09 21.93 -2.01
CA ILE A 281 -4.29 22.54 -3.07
C ILE A 281 -5.15 22.79 -4.32
N VAL A 282 -6.09 21.87 -4.59
CA VAL A 282 -6.99 21.92 -5.73
C VAL A 282 -8.44 21.79 -5.27
N GLU A 283 -9.24 22.80 -5.61
CA GLU A 283 -10.69 22.80 -5.37
C GLU A 283 -11.44 22.84 -6.70
N PHE A 284 -12.10 21.75 -7.06
CA PHE A 284 -12.97 21.72 -8.23
C PHE A 284 -14.21 22.58 -8.00
N GLN A 285 -14.53 23.44 -8.95
CA GLN A 285 -15.81 24.15 -8.94
C GLN A 285 -16.93 23.19 -9.34
N GLU A 286 -18.18 23.62 -9.14
CA GLU A 286 -19.34 22.82 -9.57
C GLU A 286 -19.21 22.46 -11.06
N CYS A 287 -19.17 21.16 -11.33
CA CYS A 287 -18.92 20.63 -12.66
C CYS A 287 -20.26 20.37 -13.34
N THR A 288 -20.61 21.18 -14.33
CA THR A 288 -21.68 20.86 -15.29
C THR A 288 -21.06 20.52 -16.62
N MET A 289 -21.32 19.33 -17.15
CA MET A 289 -20.82 18.92 -18.48
C MET A 289 -21.47 19.71 -19.64
N GLU A 290 -22.32 20.71 -19.36
CA GLU A 290 -22.83 21.63 -20.38
C GLU A 290 -21.70 22.46 -21.01
N GLU A 291 -20.68 22.81 -20.21
CA GLU A 291 -19.49 23.51 -20.68
C GLU A 291 -18.42 22.47 -21.01
N ASN A 292 -17.80 22.52 -22.20
CA ASN A 292 -16.71 21.59 -22.62
C ASN A 292 -15.42 21.74 -21.79
N PHE A 293 -15.49 22.43 -20.65
CA PHE A 293 -14.40 22.65 -19.72
C PHE A 293 -14.86 22.50 -18.28
N ILE A 294 -13.91 22.16 -17.41
CA ILE A 294 -14.10 22.19 -15.96
C ILE A 294 -13.24 23.29 -15.38
N SER A 295 -13.82 24.06 -14.46
CA SER A 295 -13.10 25.06 -13.68
C SER A 295 -12.63 24.49 -12.35
N TYR A 296 -11.41 24.82 -11.95
CA TYR A 296 -10.85 24.45 -10.66
C TYR A 296 -9.98 25.58 -10.13
N LYS A 297 -9.90 25.70 -8.82
CA LYS A 297 -9.08 26.68 -8.12
C LYS A 297 -7.78 26.02 -7.67
N LEU A 298 -6.67 26.67 -7.98
CA LEU A 298 -5.36 26.36 -7.43
C LEU A 298 -5.04 27.34 -6.32
N GLN A 299 -4.50 26.82 -5.21
CA GLN A 299 -3.90 27.67 -4.18
C GLN A 299 -2.83 28.57 -4.82
N ARG A 300 -2.83 29.87 -4.47
CA ARG A 300 -2.05 30.91 -5.16
C ARG A 300 -0.55 30.62 -5.31
N ASP A 301 0.05 29.94 -4.33
CA ASP A 301 1.48 29.64 -4.30
C ASP A 301 1.83 28.28 -4.93
N PHE A 302 0.82 27.53 -5.39
CA PHE A 302 1.03 26.25 -6.07
C PHE A 302 1.32 26.47 -7.55
N THR A 303 2.42 25.91 -8.04
CA THR A 303 2.77 25.90 -9.46
C THR A 303 2.65 24.46 -9.99
N PRO A 304 1.70 24.17 -10.89
CA PRO A 304 1.59 22.86 -11.53
C PRO A 304 2.87 22.47 -12.27
N SER A 305 3.18 21.17 -12.28
CA SER A 305 4.24 20.64 -13.12
C SER A 305 3.72 20.21 -14.48
N ASN A 306 4.63 20.01 -15.44
CA ASN A 306 4.27 19.45 -16.75
C ASN A 306 3.72 18.01 -16.66
N GLY A 307 4.02 17.29 -15.58
CA GLY A 307 3.51 15.95 -15.33
C GLY A 307 2.11 15.92 -14.71
N ASP A 308 1.53 17.06 -14.35
CA ASP A 308 0.26 17.10 -13.63
C ASP A 308 -0.90 16.85 -14.57
N TRP A 309 -1.87 16.08 -14.10
CA TRP A 309 -3.03 15.72 -14.91
C TRP A 309 -4.29 15.65 -14.05
N ILE A 310 -5.42 15.88 -14.71
CA ILE A 310 -6.74 15.68 -14.11
C ILE A 310 -7.40 14.52 -14.87
N GLY A 311 -7.79 13.50 -14.12
CA GLY A 311 -8.51 12.35 -14.66
C GLY A 311 -10.00 12.45 -14.39
N LEU A 312 -10.80 11.99 -15.35
CA LEU A 312 -12.21 11.68 -15.16
C LEU A 312 -12.35 10.21 -14.75
N PHE A 313 -13.03 9.97 -13.64
CA PHE A 313 -13.25 8.65 -13.05
C PHE A 313 -14.75 8.37 -12.93
N PRO A 314 -15.17 7.08 -12.93
CA PRO A 314 -16.48 6.72 -12.39
C PRO A 314 -16.57 7.19 -10.93
N ASN A 315 -17.72 7.70 -10.47
CA ASN A 315 -17.86 8.23 -9.10
C ASN A 315 -17.46 7.21 -8.02
N GLU A 316 -17.75 5.93 -8.26
CA GLU A 316 -17.45 4.81 -7.36
C GLU A 316 -16.13 4.09 -7.70
N PHE A 317 -15.16 4.79 -8.30
CA PHE A 317 -13.87 4.20 -8.67
C PHE A 317 -13.18 3.52 -7.48
N SER A 318 -12.53 2.38 -7.70
CA SER A 318 -11.93 1.56 -6.63
C SER A 318 -10.41 1.48 -6.73
N SER A 319 -9.83 2.13 -7.72
CA SER A 319 -8.40 2.25 -7.98
C SER A 319 -8.08 3.62 -8.58
N LEU A 320 -6.91 4.19 -8.25
CA LEU A 320 -6.38 5.35 -8.97
C LEU A 320 -6.02 5.05 -10.44
N ASP A 321 -6.02 3.77 -10.83
CA ASP A 321 -5.85 3.32 -12.21
C ASP A 321 -7.19 3.24 -12.98
N ASP A 322 -8.34 3.47 -12.33
CA ASP A 322 -9.69 3.33 -12.94
C ASP A 322 -10.12 4.58 -13.76
N TYR A 323 -9.19 5.46 -14.14
CA TYR A 323 -9.55 6.66 -14.92
C TYR A 323 -10.07 6.26 -16.30
N ILE A 324 -11.09 6.98 -16.77
CA ILE A 324 -11.68 6.82 -18.11
C ILE A 324 -10.81 7.56 -19.13
N ILE A 325 -10.50 8.81 -18.81
CA ILE A 325 -9.66 9.72 -19.61
C ILE A 325 -8.95 10.67 -18.67
N TYR A 326 -7.80 11.19 -19.08
CA TYR A 326 -7.08 12.23 -18.37
C TYR A 326 -6.55 13.27 -19.34
N GLU A 327 -6.33 14.48 -18.82
CA GLU A 327 -5.71 15.57 -19.56
C GLU A 327 -4.61 16.21 -18.72
N TYR A 328 -3.49 16.53 -19.36
CA TYR A 328 -2.38 17.22 -18.69
C TYR A 328 -2.73 18.68 -18.43
N VAL A 329 -2.51 19.12 -17.19
CA VAL A 329 -2.76 20.48 -16.73
C VAL A 329 -1.99 21.50 -17.56
N SER A 330 -0.74 21.19 -17.93
CA SER A 330 0.14 22.03 -18.75
C SER A 330 -0.36 22.30 -20.17
N ARG A 331 -1.31 21.50 -20.68
CA ARG A 331 -1.92 21.69 -22.01
C ARG A 331 -3.16 22.59 -21.98
N GLY A 332 -3.73 22.83 -20.80
CA GLY A 332 -4.83 23.78 -20.63
C GLY A 332 -4.34 25.19 -20.99
N LYS A 333 -5.09 25.92 -21.82
CA LYS A 333 -4.81 27.35 -22.05
C LYS A 333 -5.19 28.10 -20.76
N PRO A 334 -4.26 28.72 -20.03
CA PRO A 334 -4.60 29.46 -18.83
C PRO A 334 -5.48 30.65 -19.23
N THR A 335 -6.74 30.63 -18.81
CA THR A 335 -7.58 31.83 -18.81
C THR A 335 -7.80 32.17 -17.34
N SER A 336 -6.72 32.62 -16.70
CA SER A 336 -6.77 33.05 -15.31
C SER A 336 -7.76 34.21 -15.18
N THR A 337 -8.79 34.01 -14.37
CA THR A 337 -9.71 35.07 -13.98
C THR A 337 -9.44 35.40 -12.52
N LEU A 338 -8.99 36.63 -12.26
CA LEU A 338 -8.69 37.15 -10.92
C LEU A 338 -10.00 37.51 -10.22
N SER A 339 -10.74 36.52 -9.71
CA SER A 339 -12.02 36.75 -9.02
C SER A 339 -11.94 36.64 -7.49
N GLU A 340 -10.91 35.99 -6.91
CA GLU A 340 -10.77 35.81 -5.46
C GLU A 340 -9.34 36.06 -4.94
N PRO A 341 -9.16 36.61 -3.71
CA PRO A 341 -7.86 37.04 -3.20
C PRO A 341 -6.86 35.90 -2.89
N HIS A 342 -7.31 34.63 -2.82
CA HIS A 342 -6.53 33.50 -2.32
C HIS A 342 -6.32 32.33 -3.31
N ALA A 343 -6.89 32.37 -4.51
CA ALA A 343 -6.78 31.28 -5.48
C ALA A 343 -6.85 31.76 -6.94
N ASN A 344 -6.17 31.04 -7.84
CA ASN A 344 -6.31 31.24 -9.28
C ASN A 344 -7.32 30.24 -9.83
N THR A 345 -8.32 30.73 -10.59
CA THR A 345 -9.26 29.85 -11.30
C THR A 345 -8.67 29.46 -12.65
N GLU A 346 -8.53 28.16 -12.88
CA GLU A 346 -8.02 27.54 -14.10
C GLU A 346 -9.10 26.69 -14.77
N ARG A 347 -8.87 26.34 -16.03
CA ARG A 347 -9.78 25.53 -16.84
C ARG A 347 -9.06 24.36 -17.52
N ILE A 348 -9.70 23.20 -17.55
CA ILE A 348 -9.25 22.05 -18.34
C ILE A 348 -10.37 21.56 -19.25
N PHE A 349 -10.02 21.12 -20.45
CA PHE A 349 -10.96 20.69 -21.48
C PHE A 349 -10.77 19.21 -21.73
N PHE A 350 -11.85 18.43 -21.73
CA PHE A 350 -11.83 17.01 -22.12
C PHE A 350 -12.43 16.85 -23.51
N ASN A 351 -11.93 15.90 -24.29
CA ASN A 351 -12.50 15.61 -25.61
C ASN A 351 -13.90 14.98 -25.45
N ASP A 352 -14.86 15.48 -26.24
CA ASP A 352 -16.32 15.37 -26.03
C ASP A 352 -16.90 13.93 -26.13
N THR A 353 -16.07 12.95 -26.48
CA THR A 353 -16.49 11.56 -26.74
C THR A 353 -16.44 10.63 -25.53
N ALA A 354 -15.90 11.06 -24.40
CA ALA A 354 -15.62 10.18 -23.25
C ALA A 354 -16.79 10.04 -22.25
N VAL A 355 -17.83 10.88 -22.33
CA VAL A 355 -18.85 11.04 -21.27
C VAL A 355 -20.26 10.88 -21.85
N HIS A 356 -20.60 9.65 -22.25
CA HIS A 356 -21.86 9.34 -22.94
C HIS A 356 -22.83 8.44 -22.14
N SER A 357 -22.66 8.30 -20.82
CA SER A 357 -23.57 7.49 -20.00
C SER A 357 -24.35 8.30 -18.97
N SER A 358 -25.44 7.71 -18.46
CA SER A 358 -26.23 8.23 -17.34
C SER A 358 -25.54 8.01 -15.97
N GLU A 359 -24.25 7.69 -15.96
CA GLU A 359 -23.48 7.42 -14.76
C GLU A 359 -22.99 8.71 -14.12
N MET A 360 -22.67 8.61 -12.82
CA MET A 360 -22.02 9.67 -12.07
C MET A 360 -20.51 9.54 -12.22
N TYR A 361 -19.84 10.67 -12.38
CA TYR A 361 -18.40 10.78 -12.53
C TYR A 361 -17.83 11.70 -11.46
N CYS A 362 -16.52 11.60 -11.24
CA CYS A 362 -15.78 12.57 -10.45
C CYS A 362 -14.43 12.84 -11.11
N LEU A 363 -13.80 13.94 -10.72
CA LEU A 363 -12.47 14.32 -11.18
C LEU A 363 -11.46 14.11 -10.07
N VAL A 364 -10.26 13.70 -10.46
CA VAL A 364 -9.13 13.56 -9.54
C VAL A 364 -7.94 14.32 -10.14
N TYR A 365 -7.40 15.26 -9.36
CA TYR A 365 -6.15 15.92 -9.70
C TYR A 365 -4.99 15.10 -9.16
N VAL A 366 -4.08 14.69 -10.05
CA VAL A 366 -2.88 13.94 -9.71
C VAL A 366 -1.65 14.75 -10.07
N ALA A 367 -0.83 15.07 -9.07
CA ALA A 367 0.49 15.63 -9.29
C ALA A 367 1.50 14.50 -9.49
N GLN A 368 2.18 14.52 -10.64
CA GLN A 368 3.26 13.58 -10.95
C GLN A 368 4.60 14.30 -10.79
N ARG A 369 5.51 13.75 -9.99
CA ARG A 369 6.82 14.35 -9.73
C ARG A 369 7.87 13.24 -9.80
N GLY A 370 8.34 12.94 -11.02
CA GLY A 370 9.23 11.79 -11.21
C GLY A 370 8.51 10.48 -10.84
N GLU A 371 9.03 9.76 -9.84
CA GLU A 371 8.51 8.45 -9.42
C GLU A 371 7.33 8.52 -8.43
N PHE A 372 7.09 9.67 -7.79
CA PHE A 372 6.00 9.80 -6.82
C PHE A 372 4.76 10.51 -7.38
N ILE A 373 3.61 10.10 -6.84
CA ILE A 373 2.29 10.67 -7.14
C ILE A 373 1.66 11.31 -5.90
N GLU A 374 0.86 12.33 -6.12
CA GLU A 374 0.11 13.00 -5.05
C GLU A 374 -1.32 13.30 -5.50
N ILE A 375 -2.30 13.11 -4.60
CA ILE A 375 -3.70 13.39 -4.89
C ILE A 375 -4.08 14.75 -4.30
N LEU A 376 -4.14 15.76 -5.15
CA LEU A 376 -4.25 17.16 -4.70
C LEU A 376 -5.70 17.68 -4.64
N GLY A 377 -6.63 16.95 -5.25
CA GLY A 377 -8.06 17.28 -5.21
C GLY A 377 -8.91 16.15 -5.78
N VAL A 378 -10.13 16.02 -5.25
CA VAL A 378 -11.17 15.12 -5.76
C VAL A 378 -12.47 15.93 -5.81
N SER A 379 -13.16 15.95 -6.95
CA SER A 379 -14.42 16.68 -7.08
C SER A 379 -15.58 15.95 -6.38
N LEU A 380 -16.69 16.67 -6.17
CA LEU A 380 -17.97 16.01 -5.95
C LEU A 380 -18.41 15.25 -7.21
N GLY A 381 -19.29 14.28 -7.03
CA GLY A 381 -19.88 13.54 -8.13
C GLY A 381 -20.79 14.42 -9.00
N PHE A 382 -20.71 14.27 -10.33
CA PHE A 382 -21.58 14.95 -11.29
C PHE A 382 -22.03 14.00 -12.41
N SER A 383 -23.14 14.31 -13.05
CA SER A 383 -23.69 13.49 -14.14
C SER A 383 -23.07 13.83 -15.50
N GLY A 384 -22.94 12.83 -16.37
CA GLY A 384 -22.58 13.01 -17.78
C GLY A 384 -23.64 13.75 -18.61
N ARG A 385 -23.29 14.12 -19.85
CA ARG A 385 -24.25 14.71 -20.80
C ARG A 385 -25.37 13.72 -21.11
N ARG A 386 -26.63 14.12 -20.91
CA ARG A 386 -27.78 13.40 -21.48
C ARG A 386 -27.87 13.74 -22.97
N ASN A 387 -27.84 12.73 -23.84
CA ASN A 387 -28.31 12.91 -25.21
C ASN A 387 -29.81 13.23 -25.16
N SER A 388 -30.19 14.47 -25.43
CA SER A 388 -31.56 14.79 -25.83
C SER A 388 -31.76 14.27 -27.26
N ILE A 389 -32.01 12.96 -27.40
CA ILE A 389 -32.69 12.47 -28.58
C ILE A 389 -34.17 12.80 -28.35
N GLU A 390 -34.57 14.02 -28.73
CA GLU A 390 -35.99 14.24 -29.02
C GLU A 390 -36.35 13.30 -30.17
N PRO A 391 -37.37 12.43 -30.03
CA PRO A 391 -37.92 11.78 -31.20
C PRO A 391 -38.54 12.90 -32.03
N CYS A 392 -37.91 13.18 -33.17
CA CYS A 392 -38.46 14.05 -34.20
C CYS A 392 -39.85 13.51 -34.55
N ALA A 393 -40.88 14.11 -33.99
CA ALA A 393 -42.26 13.81 -34.33
C ALA A 393 -42.44 14.23 -35.78
N SER A 394 -42.32 13.27 -36.69
CA SER A 394 -42.72 13.42 -38.08
C SER A 394 -44.21 13.70 -38.11
N SER A 395 -44.54 15.00 -38.21
CA SER A 395 -45.83 15.44 -38.67
C SER A 395 -45.92 15.13 -40.17
N PHE A 396 -46.46 13.95 -40.49
CA PHE A 396 -47.04 13.73 -41.80
C PHE A 396 -48.46 14.33 -41.79
N MET A 397 -48.61 15.45 -42.50
CA MET A 397 -49.86 15.83 -43.14
C MET A 397 -50.02 15.06 -44.45
#